data_AF-A0A6L6U6Q5-F1
#
_entry.id   AF-A0A6L6U6Q5-F1
#
_cell.length_a   1.000
_cell.length_b   1.000
_cell.length_c   1.000
_cell.angle_alpha   90.00
_cell.angle_beta   90.00
_cell.angle_gamma   90.00
#
_symmetry.space_group_name_H-M   'P 1'
#
loop_
_entity.id
_entity.type
_entity.pdbx_description
1 polymer ?
#
loop_
_entity_poly.entity_id
_entity_poly.type
_entity_poly.pdbx_seq_one_letter_code
_entity_poly.pdbx_strand_id
1 'polypeptide(L)'
;MKKILLILLSLFTIVLLAYQFKPVKRVAETVVSIIETPELLNKDSLTIKTRVNVPVGYKRVLYAKGSFEEYLRNYKLKTFGSKIINYDDTKYFWQRGHVGILEIPVPKNGLQQCADALIRVRSEYLWDHNRKAEIGFNFTSGHNCSWLKYAQGYRPKIKGNKVTFHKTASANSSKANFYKYLNLIYTYSGTLSLYNELKSIKAKDLKIGDMLIKGGSPGHIVMICDEAVNERGEKIFLLFQGNTPAQSVHLVKNLEDSNNSPWYKLKDDAAISVSNYMFESAKFVRFK
;
A
#
# COMPACT_ATOMS: atom_id res chain seq x y z
N MET A 1 -62.39 13.75 -55.77
CA MET A 1 -62.18 12.52 -54.97
C MET A 1 -60.70 12.10 -54.88
N LYS A 2 -59.97 11.92 -55.99
CA LYS A 2 -58.55 11.50 -55.97
C LYS A 2 -57.58 12.42 -55.20
N LYS A 3 -57.78 13.75 -55.25
CA LYS A 3 -56.92 14.72 -54.53
C LYS A 3 -57.09 14.69 -53.00
N ILE A 4 -58.30 14.40 -52.52
CA ILE A 4 -58.61 14.33 -51.08
C ILE A 4 -58.01 13.05 -50.47
N LEU A 5 -58.02 11.96 -51.22
CA LEU A 5 -57.42 10.68 -50.81
C LEU A 5 -55.90 10.78 -50.64
N LEU A 6 -55.22 11.51 -51.53
CA LEU A 6 -53.78 11.77 -51.47
C LEU A 6 -53.38 12.60 -50.23
N ILE A 7 -54.20 13.59 -49.87
CA ILE A 7 -53.95 14.41 -48.68
C ILE A 7 -54.11 13.57 -47.41
N LEU A 8 -55.16 12.75 -47.32
CA LEU A 8 -55.38 11.84 -46.19
C LEU A 8 -54.24 10.81 -46.05
N LEU A 9 -53.72 10.28 -47.16
CA LEU A 9 -52.60 9.34 -47.14
C LEU A 9 -51.31 10.00 -46.63
N SER A 10 -51.05 11.26 -47.03
CA SER A 10 -49.88 12.03 -46.58
C SER A 10 -49.95 12.41 -45.09
N LEU A 11 -51.14 12.73 -44.58
CA LEU A 11 -51.36 12.98 -43.15
C LEU A 11 -51.17 11.70 -42.34
N PHE A 12 -51.63 10.55 -42.84
CA PHE A 12 -51.47 9.28 -42.16
C PHE A 12 -50.00 8.83 -42.10
N THR A 13 -49.21 9.06 -43.15
CA THR A 13 -47.77 8.77 -43.13
C THR A 13 -46.99 9.70 -42.21
N ILE A 14 -47.36 10.98 -42.11
CA ILE A 14 -46.75 11.91 -41.15
C ILE A 14 -47.05 11.51 -39.70
N VAL A 15 -48.28 11.07 -39.42
CA VAL A 15 -48.66 10.57 -38.07
C VAL A 15 -47.93 9.27 -37.73
N LEU A 16 -47.77 8.36 -38.70
CA LEU A 16 -46.97 7.13 -38.54
C LEU A 16 -45.48 7.43 -38.29
N LEU A 17 -44.90 8.38 -39.02
CA LEU A 17 -43.53 8.86 -38.79
C LEU A 17 -43.40 9.49 -37.40
N ALA A 18 -44.35 10.33 -36.98
CA ALA A 18 -44.36 10.90 -35.64
C ALA A 18 -44.49 9.86 -34.52
N TYR A 19 -45.20 8.75 -34.77
CA TYR A 19 -45.29 7.62 -33.83
C TYR A 19 -44.00 6.79 -33.74
N GLN A 20 -43.21 6.71 -34.83
CA GLN A 20 -41.88 6.09 -34.83
C GLN A 20 -40.82 6.96 -34.12
N PHE A 21 -41.01 8.28 -34.09
CA PHE A 21 -40.12 9.24 -33.40
C PHE A 21 -40.63 9.67 -32.02
N LYS A 22 -41.04 8.73 -31.15
CA LYS A 22 -41.17 9.06 -29.72
C LYS A 22 -39.79 9.38 -29.15
N PRO A 23 -39.55 10.58 -28.60
CA PRO A 23 -38.27 10.93 -28.00
C PRO A 23 -38.14 10.15 -26.70
N VAL A 24 -37.37 9.06 -26.76
CA VAL A 24 -36.34 8.61 -25.83
C VAL A 24 -36.32 9.27 -24.43
N LYS A 25 -37.42 9.24 -23.67
CA LYS A 25 -37.40 9.59 -22.23
C LYS A 25 -36.54 8.62 -21.40
N ARG A 26 -36.34 7.38 -21.89
CA ARG A 26 -35.47 6.38 -21.26
C ARG A 26 -33.98 6.72 -21.30
N VAL A 27 -33.47 7.46 -22.29
CA VAL A 27 -32.03 7.77 -22.34
C VAL A 27 -31.66 8.85 -21.34
N ALA A 28 -32.56 9.80 -21.05
CA ALA A 28 -32.29 10.78 -19.99
C ALA A 28 -32.19 10.12 -18.59
N GLU A 29 -33.01 9.11 -18.30
CA GLU A 29 -32.93 8.37 -17.02
C GLU A 29 -31.69 7.46 -16.95
N THR A 30 -31.26 6.86 -18.05
CA THR A 30 -30.02 6.06 -18.11
C THR A 30 -28.75 6.92 -18.04
N VAL A 31 -28.79 8.16 -18.53
CA VAL A 31 -27.64 9.09 -18.48
C VAL A 31 -27.42 9.64 -17.06
N VAL A 32 -28.46 9.74 -16.23
CA VAL A 32 -28.34 10.17 -14.82
C VAL A 32 -27.86 9.03 -13.90
N SER A 33 -28.02 7.76 -14.29
CA SER A 33 -27.53 6.61 -13.50
C SER A 33 -26.08 6.21 -13.78
N ILE A 34 -25.40 6.87 -14.74
CA ILE A 34 -23.94 6.89 -14.75
C ILE A 34 -23.53 7.98 -13.76
N ILE A 35 -23.73 7.71 -12.47
CA ILE A 35 -22.93 8.39 -11.46
C ILE A 35 -21.50 7.98 -11.82
N GLU A 36 -20.76 8.85 -12.51
CA GLU A 36 -19.32 8.72 -12.64
C GLU A 36 -18.81 8.45 -11.24
N THR A 37 -18.42 7.21 -10.97
CA THR A 37 -17.77 6.86 -9.71
C THR A 37 -16.59 7.82 -9.61
N PRO A 38 -16.58 8.74 -8.64
CA PRO A 38 -15.60 9.81 -8.63
C PRO A 38 -14.21 9.18 -8.68
N GLU A 39 -13.41 9.58 -9.66
CA GLU A 39 -12.10 8.97 -9.87
C GLU A 39 -11.26 9.19 -8.61
N LEU A 40 -11.08 8.12 -7.82
CA LEU A 40 -10.33 8.18 -6.57
C LEU A 40 -8.82 8.33 -6.78
N LEU A 41 -8.38 8.52 -8.03
CA LEU A 41 -6.98 8.63 -8.41
C LEU A 41 -6.72 9.97 -9.11
N ASN A 42 -5.83 10.77 -8.54
CA ASN A 42 -5.27 11.94 -9.19
C ASN A 42 -3.92 11.57 -9.85
N LYS A 43 -3.95 11.38 -11.16
CA LYS A 43 -2.84 10.87 -11.97
C LYS A 43 -1.64 11.82 -12.05
N ASP A 44 -1.85 13.12 -11.85
CA ASP A 44 -0.79 14.14 -11.98
C ASP A 44 0.02 14.35 -10.69
N SER A 45 -0.36 13.69 -9.60
CA SER A 45 0.27 13.91 -8.30
C SER A 45 1.35 12.88 -7.96
N LEU A 46 2.26 13.24 -7.05
CA LEU A 46 3.50 12.50 -6.75
C LEU A 46 3.67 12.13 -5.27
N THR A 47 2.61 12.14 -4.48
CA THR A 47 2.62 11.62 -3.09
C THR A 47 1.42 10.72 -2.84
N ILE A 48 1.47 9.86 -1.82
CA ILE A 48 0.35 8.98 -1.46
C ILE A 48 -0.94 9.78 -1.22
N LYS A 49 -0.88 10.80 -0.34
CA LYS A 49 -2.00 11.69 -0.01
C LYS A 49 -2.65 12.32 -1.23
N THR A 50 -1.85 12.83 -2.15
CA THR A 50 -2.36 13.55 -3.31
C THR A 50 -2.80 12.60 -4.41
N ARG A 51 -2.23 11.39 -4.49
CA ARG A 51 -2.52 10.40 -5.55
C ARG A 51 -3.87 9.78 -5.36
N VAL A 52 -4.28 9.57 -4.12
CA VAL A 52 -5.53 8.90 -3.81
C VAL A 52 -6.48 9.88 -3.14
N ASN A 53 -7.61 10.16 -3.79
CA ASN A 53 -8.68 10.95 -3.21
C ASN A 53 -9.44 10.12 -2.17
N VAL A 54 -9.98 10.82 -1.18
CA VAL A 54 -10.84 10.19 -0.17
C VAL A 54 -12.24 10.00 -0.76
N PRO A 55 -12.91 8.85 -0.54
CA PRO A 55 -14.27 8.64 -1.01
C PRO A 55 -15.25 9.64 -0.37
N VAL A 56 -16.37 9.89 -1.05
CA VAL A 56 -17.43 10.76 -0.54
C VAL A 56 -17.90 10.30 0.84
N GLY A 57 -18.06 11.23 1.77
CA GLY A 57 -18.47 10.96 3.15
C GLY A 57 -17.33 10.57 4.11
N TYR A 58 -16.09 10.44 3.61
CA TYR A 58 -14.91 10.21 4.44
C TYR A 58 -14.05 11.48 4.56
N LYS A 59 -13.32 11.58 5.67
CA LYS A 59 -12.32 12.62 5.91
C LYS A 59 -11.03 11.96 6.41
N ARG A 60 -9.87 12.47 5.99
CA ARG A 60 -8.58 11.97 6.49
C ARG A 60 -8.45 12.22 7.99
N VAL A 61 -7.96 11.22 8.72
CA VAL A 61 -7.57 11.41 10.12
C VAL A 61 -6.32 12.29 10.17
N LEU A 62 -6.29 13.26 11.08
CA LEU A 62 -5.16 14.18 11.23
C LEU A 62 -4.07 13.57 12.12
N TYR A 63 -2.82 13.84 11.77
CA TYR A 63 -1.63 13.42 12.52
C TYR A 63 -0.70 14.61 12.74
N ALA A 64 0.11 14.52 13.79
CA ALA A 64 1.10 15.53 14.09
C ALA A 64 2.15 15.64 12.97
N LYS A 65 2.56 16.86 12.65
CA LYS A 65 3.63 17.12 11.68
C LYS A 65 4.92 16.44 12.11
N GLY A 66 5.61 15.78 11.18
CA GLY A 66 6.85 15.06 11.48
C GLY A 66 6.66 13.75 12.24
N SER A 67 5.42 13.27 12.40
CA SER A 67 5.16 11.92 12.89
C SER A 67 5.40 10.88 11.79
N PHE A 68 5.50 9.61 12.16
CA PHE A 68 5.69 8.53 11.19
C PHE A 68 4.47 8.39 10.26
N GLU A 69 3.29 8.66 10.78
CA GLU A 69 2.03 8.63 10.05
C GLU A 69 1.97 9.72 8.98
N GLU A 70 2.39 10.93 9.32
CA GLU A 70 2.49 12.04 8.38
C GLU A 70 3.57 11.79 7.33
N TYR A 71 4.72 11.24 7.73
CA TYR A 71 5.78 10.81 6.82
C TYR A 71 5.29 9.79 5.78
N LEU A 72 4.58 8.74 6.23
CA LEU A 72 4.06 7.69 5.35
C LEU A 72 3.03 8.23 4.36
N ARG A 73 2.05 9.01 4.84
CA ARG A 73 1.01 9.57 3.97
C ARG A 73 1.56 10.51 2.89
N ASN A 74 2.70 11.16 3.14
CA ASN A 74 3.33 12.06 2.17
C ASN A 74 4.50 11.41 1.41
N TYR A 75 4.67 10.08 1.50
CA TYR A 75 5.75 9.39 0.80
C TYR A 75 5.66 9.63 -0.71
N LYS A 76 6.80 9.91 -1.34
CA LYS A 76 6.87 10.22 -2.76
C LYS A 76 6.56 9.00 -3.63
N LEU A 77 5.89 9.26 -4.74
CA LEU A 77 5.55 8.27 -5.76
C LEU A 77 6.19 8.64 -7.09
N LYS A 78 6.51 7.61 -7.88
CA LYS A 78 6.78 7.78 -9.31
C LYS A 78 5.51 8.26 -10.03
N THR A 79 5.69 8.77 -11.24
CA THR A 79 4.59 9.19 -12.14
C THR A 79 3.54 8.09 -12.28
N PHE A 80 2.27 8.49 -12.43
CA PHE A 80 1.19 7.53 -12.60
C PHE A 80 1.42 6.63 -13.81
N GLY A 81 1.01 5.36 -13.71
CA GLY A 81 1.24 4.36 -14.74
C GLY A 81 2.62 3.69 -14.72
N SER A 82 3.54 4.15 -13.86
CA SER A 82 4.83 3.48 -13.60
C SER A 82 4.64 1.99 -13.29
N LYS A 83 5.49 1.15 -13.87
CA LYS A 83 5.40 -0.30 -13.74
C LYS A 83 6.13 -0.79 -12.49
N ILE A 84 5.66 -1.91 -11.95
CA ILE A 84 6.41 -2.67 -10.94
C ILE A 84 7.60 -3.32 -11.66
N ILE A 85 8.81 -2.96 -11.24
CA ILE A 85 10.07 -3.50 -11.76
C ILE A 85 10.69 -4.41 -10.69
N ASN A 86 11.15 -5.58 -11.11
CA ASN A 86 11.86 -6.56 -10.29
C ASN A 86 13.32 -6.12 -10.06
N TYR A 87 14.03 -6.78 -9.15
CA TYR A 87 15.43 -6.49 -8.85
C TYR A 87 16.41 -6.69 -10.04
N ASP A 88 16.01 -7.49 -11.03
CA ASP A 88 16.76 -7.79 -12.26
C ASP A 88 16.35 -6.88 -13.44
N ASP A 89 15.71 -5.75 -13.15
CA ASP A 89 15.20 -4.77 -14.11
C ASP A 89 14.08 -5.29 -15.04
N THR A 90 13.60 -6.54 -14.85
CA THR A 90 12.44 -7.06 -15.58
C THR A 90 11.12 -6.48 -15.06
N LYS A 91 10.09 -6.48 -15.90
CA LYS A 91 8.74 -6.10 -15.47
C LYS A 91 8.11 -7.24 -14.67
N TYR A 92 7.57 -6.94 -13.50
CA TYR A 92 6.77 -7.92 -12.76
C TYR A 92 5.55 -8.33 -13.58
N PHE A 93 5.21 -9.62 -13.62
CA PHE A 93 4.13 -10.12 -14.49
C PHE A 93 2.76 -9.52 -14.11
N TRP A 94 2.51 -9.29 -12.82
CA TRP A 94 1.23 -8.78 -12.33
C TRP A 94 1.25 -7.27 -12.11
N GLN A 95 0.83 -6.52 -13.14
CA GLN A 95 0.79 -5.04 -13.12
C GLN A 95 -0.59 -4.46 -12.75
N ARG A 96 -1.58 -5.31 -12.48
CA ARG A 96 -2.97 -4.86 -12.20
C ARG A 96 -3.23 -4.59 -10.72
N GLY A 97 -2.31 -5.01 -9.84
CA GLY A 97 -2.45 -4.96 -8.38
C GLY A 97 -2.02 -3.66 -7.71
N HIS A 98 -1.67 -2.60 -8.45
CA HIS A 98 -1.16 -1.35 -7.88
C HIS A 98 -1.74 -0.09 -8.51
N VAL A 99 -1.64 1.02 -7.78
CA VAL A 99 -2.05 2.37 -8.23
C VAL A 99 -0.91 3.42 -8.16
N GLY A 100 0.25 3.01 -7.65
CA GLY A 100 1.42 3.88 -7.55
C GLY A 100 2.65 3.09 -7.13
N ILE A 101 3.83 3.57 -7.54
CA ILE A 101 5.12 3.01 -7.15
C ILE A 101 5.79 4.02 -6.22
N LEU A 102 6.20 3.59 -5.03
CA LEU A 102 6.94 4.43 -4.09
C LEU A 102 8.32 4.74 -4.68
N GLU A 103 8.85 5.92 -4.38
CA GLU A 103 10.17 6.36 -4.80
C GLU A 103 11.28 5.70 -3.96
N ILE A 104 11.26 4.36 -3.91
CA ILE A 104 12.22 3.51 -3.20
C ILE A 104 13.00 2.70 -4.25
N PRO A 105 14.34 2.84 -4.32
CA PRO A 105 15.16 2.01 -5.18
C PRO A 105 15.01 0.52 -4.85
N VAL A 106 14.91 -0.30 -5.89
CA VAL A 106 15.00 -1.76 -5.78
C VAL A 106 16.48 -2.13 -5.82
N PRO A 107 17.03 -2.81 -4.80
CA PRO A 107 18.44 -3.14 -4.80
C PRO A 107 18.71 -4.32 -5.74
N LYS A 108 19.77 -4.21 -6.55
CA LYS A 108 20.14 -5.22 -7.56
C LYS A 108 20.55 -6.58 -7.00
N ASN A 109 20.84 -6.65 -5.70
CA ASN A 109 21.20 -7.89 -5.02
C ASN A 109 19.98 -8.77 -4.65
N GLY A 110 18.75 -8.34 -5.00
CA GLY A 110 17.52 -9.10 -4.73
C GLY A 110 17.09 -9.12 -3.26
N LEU A 111 17.83 -8.47 -2.37
CA LEU A 111 17.41 -8.20 -1.00
C LEU A 111 16.32 -7.11 -1.01
N GLN A 112 15.70 -6.81 0.12
CA GLN A 112 14.52 -5.92 0.20
C GLN A 112 13.22 -6.62 -0.22
N GLN A 113 12.93 -7.74 0.45
CA GLN A 113 11.66 -8.45 0.39
C GLN A 113 10.52 -7.69 1.07
N CYS A 114 9.34 -8.31 1.20
CA CYS A 114 8.14 -7.68 1.77
C CYS A 114 8.40 -7.00 3.13
N ALA A 115 8.91 -7.72 4.12
CA ALA A 115 9.23 -7.16 5.44
C ALA A 115 10.37 -6.14 5.41
N ASP A 116 11.40 -6.40 4.61
CA ASP A 116 12.58 -5.54 4.49
C ASP A 116 12.24 -4.13 3.99
N ALA A 117 11.32 -4.02 3.02
CA ALA A 117 10.83 -2.74 2.54
C ALA A 117 10.21 -1.90 3.66
N LEU A 118 9.44 -2.55 4.55
CA LEU A 118 8.79 -1.90 5.69
C LEU A 118 9.81 -1.49 6.76
N ILE A 119 10.77 -2.39 7.04
CA ILE A 119 11.92 -2.13 7.92
C ILE A 119 12.72 -0.91 7.42
N ARG A 120 13.00 -0.85 6.12
CA ARG A 120 13.70 0.27 5.49
C ARG A 120 12.97 1.58 5.70
N VAL A 121 11.68 1.63 5.36
CA VAL A 121 10.87 2.85 5.47
C VAL A 121 10.84 3.37 6.91
N ARG A 122 10.64 2.48 7.89
CA ARG A 122 10.70 2.85 9.31
C ARG A 122 12.08 3.36 9.73
N SER A 123 13.13 2.67 9.29
CA SER A 123 14.52 3.00 9.67
C SER A 123 14.99 4.31 9.04
N GLU A 124 14.62 4.60 7.79
CA GLU A 124 14.92 5.86 7.11
C GLU A 124 14.17 7.03 7.78
N TYR A 125 12.89 6.85 8.14
CA TYR A 125 12.18 7.84 8.95
C TYR A 125 12.92 8.16 10.26
N LEU A 126 13.28 7.13 11.04
CA LEU A 126 14.02 7.33 12.30
C LEU A 126 15.39 7.98 12.06
N TRP A 127 16.07 7.62 10.98
CA TRP A 127 17.35 8.19 10.60
C TRP A 127 17.23 9.69 10.33
N ASP A 128 16.29 10.08 9.48
CA ASP A 128 16.10 11.45 9.00
C ASP A 128 15.56 12.37 10.11
N HIS A 129 14.89 11.80 11.12
CA HIS A 129 14.41 12.53 12.31
C HIS A 129 15.38 12.47 13.50
N ASN A 130 16.64 12.06 13.27
CA ASN A 130 17.69 11.95 14.30
C ASN A 130 17.35 11.01 15.48
N ARG A 131 16.47 10.04 15.25
CA ARG A 131 16.03 9.02 16.22
C ARG A 131 16.78 7.70 16.06
N LYS A 132 18.08 7.77 15.75
CA LYS A 132 18.91 6.61 15.39
C LYS A 132 19.03 5.57 16.52
N ALA A 133 18.84 6.00 17.77
CA ALA A 133 18.86 5.11 18.93
C ALA A 133 17.72 4.08 18.93
N GLU A 134 16.64 4.36 18.22
CA GLU A 134 15.44 3.51 18.15
C GLU A 134 15.52 2.49 17.02
N ILE A 135 16.57 2.54 16.18
CA ILE A 135 16.75 1.61 15.07
C ILE A 135 17.31 0.30 15.62
N GLY A 136 16.49 -0.75 15.58
CA GLY A 136 16.85 -2.09 16.02
C GLY A 136 15.76 -3.10 15.69
N PHE A 137 16.16 -4.31 15.31
CA PHE A 137 15.25 -5.41 14.97
C PHE A 137 15.78 -6.72 15.50
N ASN A 138 14.87 -7.63 15.84
CA ASN A 138 15.24 -8.99 16.21
C ASN A 138 15.47 -9.83 14.96
N PHE A 139 16.55 -10.61 14.99
CA PHE A 139 16.69 -11.75 14.08
C PHE A 139 15.57 -12.76 14.35
N THR A 140 15.31 -13.66 13.40
CA THR A 140 14.33 -14.75 13.55
C THR A 140 14.62 -15.62 14.78
N SER A 141 15.88 -15.71 15.21
CA SER A 141 16.30 -16.37 16.44
C SER A 141 15.99 -15.58 17.73
N GLY A 142 15.35 -14.42 17.64
CA GLY A 142 14.97 -13.56 18.77
C GLY A 142 16.06 -12.62 19.28
N HIS A 143 17.28 -12.69 18.75
CA HIS A 143 18.39 -11.86 19.20
C HIS A 143 18.28 -10.45 18.61
N ASN A 144 18.28 -9.43 19.48
CA ASN A 144 18.16 -8.04 19.05
C ASN A 144 19.47 -7.53 18.44
N CYS A 145 19.38 -6.93 17.25
CA CYS A 145 20.48 -6.25 16.57
C CYS A 145 20.18 -4.76 16.43
N SER A 146 20.73 -3.94 17.33
CA SER A 146 20.55 -2.48 17.30
C SER A 146 21.58 -1.79 16.39
N TRP A 147 21.14 -0.72 15.72
CA TRP A 147 22.01 0.13 14.91
C TRP A 147 23.16 0.71 15.74
N LEU A 148 22.92 1.18 16.97
CA LEU A 148 23.96 1.79 17.80
C LEU A 148 25.13 0.84 18.06
N LYS A 149 24.84 -0.43 18.41
CA LYS A 149 25.90 -1.44 18.60
C LYS A 149 26.62 -1.75 17.29
N TYR A 150 25.88 -1.88 16.19
CA TYR A 150 26.48 -2.09 14.88
C TYR A 150 27.40 -0.93 14.47
N ALA A 151 26.98 0.31 14.68
CA ALA A 151 27.75 1.52 14.40
C ALA A 151 29.00 1.63 15.29
N GLN A 152 28.96 1.09 16.52
CA GLN A 152 30.13 1.00 17.41
C GLN A 152 31.13 -0.11 17.00
N GLY A 153 30.82 -0.89 15.96
CA GLY A 153 31.71 -1.93 15.44
C GLY A 153 31.36 -3.36 15.85
N TYR A 154 30.25 -3.58 16.56
CA TYR A 154 29.80 -4.93 16.89
C TYR A 154 29.19 -5.63 15.66
N ARG A 155 29.52 -6.90 15.48
CA ARG A 155 28.98 -7.76 14.43
C ARG A 155 28.44 -9.07 15.03
N PRO A 156 27.36 -9.63 14.47
CA PRO A 156 26.86 -10.90 14.91
C PRO A 156 27.83 -12.02 14.52
N LYS A 157 28.05 -12.96 15.43
CA LYS A 157 28.66 -14.26 15.20
C LYS A 157 27.59 -15.31 15.41
N ILE A 158 27.29 -16.06 14.35
CA ILE A 158 26.13 -16.95 14.29
C ILE A 158 26.62 -18.39 14.31
N LYS A 159 26.07 -19.20 15.22
CA LYS A 159 26.29 -20.65 15.29
C LYS A 159 24.96 -21.34 15.52
N GLY A 160 24.35 -21.83 14.44
CA GLY A 160 22.97 -22.31 14.47
C GLY A 160 22.01 -21.18 14.89
N ASN A 161 21.13 -21.45 15.85
CA ASN A 161 20.18 -20.46 16.37
C ASN A 161 20.75 -19.53 17.45
N LYS A 162 22.03 -19.67 17.83
CA LYS A 162 22.68 -18.81 18.81
C LYS A 162 23.42 -17.67 18.12
N VAL A 163 23.23 -16.44 18.61
CA VAL A 163 23.88 -15.25 18.08
C VAL A 163 24.55 -14.49 19.21
N THR A 164 25.86 -14.29 19.08
CA THR A 164 26.63 -13.41 19.97
C THR A 164 27.13 -12.20 19.19
N PHE A 165 27.37 -11.08 19.87
CA PHE A 165 27.88 -9.87 19.23
C PHE A 165 29.29 -9.57 19.70
N HIS A 166 30.23 -9.49 18.75
CA HIS A 166 31.63 -9.21 19.04
C HIS A 166 32.06 -7.93 18.32
N LYS A 167 32.91 -7.13 18.96
CA LYS A 167 33.48 -5.93 18.33
C LYS A 167 34.59 -6.36 17.38
N THR A 168 34.30 -6.35 16.09
CA THR A 168 35.22 -6.81 15.02
C THR A 168 35.47 -5.75 13.95
N ALA A 169 34.81 -4.60 14.05
CA ALA A 169 35.02 -3.46 13.15
C ALA A 169 35.28 -2.18 13.94
N SER A 170 35.86 -1.19 13.28
CA SER A 170 35.98 0.18 13.79
C SER A 170 34.62 0.86 13.84
N ALA A 171 34.45 1.85 14.73
CA ALA A 171 33.22 2.62 14.82
C ALA A 171 32.96 3.39 13.51
N ASN A 172 31.73 3.34 13.01
CA ASN A 172 31.30 4.00 11.78
C ASN A 172 29.80 4.27 11.81
N SER A 173 29.43 5.53 11.96
CA SER A 173 28.04 6.02 12.00
C SER A 173 27.55 6.60 10.67
N SER A 174 28.27 6.36 9.57
CA SER A 174 27.89 6.89 8.25
C SER A 174 26.60 6.28 7.70
N LYS A 175 25.92 7.01 6.81
CA LYS A 175 24.73 6.53 6.08
C LYS A 175 25.04 5.31 5.21
N ALA A 176 26.25 5.23 4.65
CA ALA A 176 26.70 4.05 3.90
C ALA A 176 26.77 2.80 4.80
N ASN A 177 27.26 2.93 6.04
CA ASN A 177 27.29 1.83 7.00
C ASN A 177 25.89 1.47 7.51
N PHE A 178 24.96 2.42 7.56
CA PHE A 178 23.56 2.17 7.87
C PHE A 178 22.87 1.26 6.83
N TYR A 179 23.10 1.45 5.54
CA TYR A 179 22.59 0.52 4.53
C TYR A 179 23.25 -0.86 4.59
N LYS A 180 24.52 -0.96 5.01
CA LYS A 180 25.16 -2.26 5.32
C LYS A 180 24.50 -2.96 6.51
N TYR A 181 24.13 -2.19 7.54
CA TYR A 181 23.33 -2.69 8.66
C TYR A 181 21.96 -3.20 8.20
N LEU A 182 21.24 -2.45 7.35
CA LEU A 182 19.96 -2.91 6.83
C LEU A 182 20.08 -4.21 6.03
N ASN A 183 21.11 -4.35 5.18
CA ASN A 183 21.36 -5.61 4.48
C ASN A 183 21.61 -6.78 5.45
N LEU A 184 22.29 -6.54 6.57
CA LEU A 184 22.43 -7.54 7.62
C LEU A 184 21.07 -7.91 8.23
N ILE A 185 20.22 -6.92 8.50
CA ILE A 185 18.86 -7.14 9.03
C ILE A 185 18.04 -7.98 8.04
N TYR A 186 18.06 -7.65 6.74
CA TYR A 186 17.34 -8.40 5.70
C TYR A 186 17.79 -9.86 5.58
N THR A 187 19.02 -10.17 6.00
CA THR A 187 19.55 -11.53 5.98
C THR A 187 18.98 -12.39 7.10
N TYR A 188 18.72 -11.80 8.27
CA TYR A 188 18.42 -12.54 9.50
C TYR A 188 17.06 -12.23 10.13
N SER A 189 16.35 -11.24 9.59
CA SER A 189 15.02 -10.80 10.03
C SER A 189 14.07 -10.86 8.84
N GLY A 190 12.77 -10.93 9.12
CA GLY A 190 11.75 -10.97 8.08
C GLY A 190 10.36 -10.98 8.70
N THR A 191 9.36 -11.39 7.93
CA THR A 191 7.96 -11.37 8.37
C THR A 191 7.74 -12.14 9.68
N LEU A 192 8.37 -13.32 9.84
CA LEU A 192 8.27 -14.10 11.07
C LEU A 192 8.91 -13.39 12.27
N SER A 193 10.05 -12.73 12.11
CA SER A 193 10.69 -12.01 13.22
C SER A 193 9.86 -10.80 13.65
N LEU A 194 9.30 -10.04 12.68
CA LEU A 194 8.37 -8.93 12.95
C LEU A 194 7.09 -9.42 13.66
N TYR A 195 6.52 -10.54 13.21
CA TYR A 195 5.33 -11.13 13.84
C TYR A 195 5.56 -11.47 15.31
N ASN A 196 6.73 -12.02 15.64
CA ASN A 196 7.08 -12.41 17.00
C ASN A 196 7.49 -11.23 17.89
N GLU A 197 8.14 -10.19 17.34
CA GLU A 197 8.70 -9.11 18.16
C GLU A 197 7.76 -7.91 18.37
N LEU A 198 6.80 -7.70 17.46
CA LEU A 198 5.95 -6.51 17.44
C LEU A 198 4.66 -6.70 18.24
N LYS A 199 4.12 -5.59 18.74
CA LYS A 199 2.88 -5.61 19.52
C LYS A 199 1.69 -5.90 18.61
N SER A 200 0.84 -6.85 18.99
CA SER A 200 -0.44 -7.10 18.31
C SER A 200 -1.43 -5.94 18.54
N ILE A 201 -2.15 -5.57 17.48
CA ILE A 201 -3.14 -4.50 17.45
C ILE A 201 -4.49 -5.06 16.98
N LYS A 202 -5.58 -4.55 17.54
CA LYS A 202 -6.94 -4.86 17.08
C LYS A 202 -7.34 -3.93 15.94
N ALA A 203 -8.16 -4.43 15.01
CA ALA A 203 -8.58 -3.68 13.83
C ALA A 203 -9.20 -2.29 14.15
N LYS A 204 -9.95 -2.18 15.25
CA LYS A 204 -10.55 -0.92 15.71
C LYS A 204 -9.53 0.16 16.09
N ASP A 205 -8.32 -0.25 16.51
CA ASP A 205 -7.26 0.63 17.01
C ASP A 205 -6.19 0.91 15.93
N LEU A 206 -6.45 0.46 14.70
CA LEU A 206 -5.56 0.64 13.56
C LEU A 206 -5.35 2.10 13.23
N LYS A 207 -4.11 2.38 12.82
CA LYS A 207 -3.63 3.70 12.46
C LYS A 207 -2.54 3.58 11.38
N ILE A 208 -2.12 4.69 10.80
CA ILE A 208 -1.05 4.68 9.79
C ILE A 208 0.26 4.13 10.41
N GLY A 209 0.99 3.32 9.65
CA GLY A 209 2.21 2.63 10.08
C GLY A 209 1.99 1.27 10.73
N ASP A 210 0.74 0.90 11.02
CA ASP A 210 0.39 -0.48 11.41
C ASP A 210 0.47 -1.41 10.20
N MET A 211 0.64 -2.69 10.47
CA MET A 211 0.90 -3.70 9.44
C MET A 211 -0.08 -4.85 9.55
N LEU A 212 -0.65 -5.26 8.41
CA LEU A 212 -1.34 -6.53 8.24
C LEU A 212 -0.28 -7.60 7.98
N ILE A 213 -0.28 -8.67 8.77
CA ILE A 213 0.82 -9.62 8.83
C ILE A 213 0.35 -11.08 8.96
N LYS A 214 1.04 -11.97 8.24
CA LYS A 214 1.03 -13.42 8.46
C LYS A 214 2.47 -13.88 8.65
N GLY A 215 2.84 -14.24 9.88
CA GLY A 215 4.14 -14.83 10.18
C GLY A 215 4.33 -16.20 9.52
N GLY A 216 5.58 -16.61 9.31
CA GLY A 216 5.94 -17.92 8.77
C GLY A 216 6.71 -17.86 7.46
N SER A 217 6.90 -19.03 6.84
CA SER A 217 7.52 -19.22 5.53
C SER A 217 6.72 -20.25 4.74
N PRO A 218 5.83 -19.84 3.82
CA PRO A 218 5.64 -18.47 3.36
C PRO A 218 4.86 -17.60 4.38
N GLY A 219 5.29 -16.35 4.52
CA GLY A 219 4.60 -15.30 5.26
C GLY A 219 4.44 -14.06 4.37
N HIS A 220 3.60 -13.11 4.78
CA HIS A 220 3.45 -11.83 4.05
C HIS A 220 3.14 -10.68 5.01
N ILE A 221 3.51 -9.47 4.61
CA ILE A 221 3.29 -8.26 5.40
C ILE A 221 3.11 -7.04 4.50
N VAL A 222 2.13 -6.21 4.84
CA VAL A 222 1.86 -4.93 4.19
C VAL A 222 1.62 -3.85 5.25
N MET A 223 1.90 -2.60 4.92
CA MET A 223 1.79 -1.47 5.86
C MET A 223 0.70 -0.49 5.44
N ILE A 224 -0.03 0.03 6.44
CA ILE A 224 -0.97 1.13 6.28
C ILE A 224 -0.20 2.44 6.06
N CYS A 225 -0.48 3.16 4.97
CA CYS A 225 0.15 4.45 4.63
C CYS A 225 -0.81 5.64 4.62
N ASP A 226 -2.12 5.41 4.58
CA ASP A 226 -3.13 6.46 4.74
C ASP A 226 -4.35 5.87 5.44
N GLU A 227 -5.12 6.72 6.10
CA GLU A 227 -6.42 6.38 6.66
C GLU A 227 -7.41 7.54 6.53
N ALA A 228 -8.68 7.18 6.38
CA ALA A 228 -9.81 8.10 6.43
C ALA A 228 -10.95 7.49 7.25
N VAL A 229 -11.79 8.34 7.81
CA VAL A 229 -12.91 7.97 8.68
C VAL A 229 -14.18 8.70 8.24
N ASN A 230 -15.32 8.04 8.31
CA ASN A 230 -16.62 8.66 8.05
C ASN A 230 -17.32 9.08 9.35
N GLU A 231 -18.51 9.68 9.23
CA GLU A 231 -19.29 10.17 10.38
C GLU A 231 -19.77 9.06 11.32
N ARG A 232 -19.82 7.80 10.85
CA ARG A 232 -20.14 6.62 11.67
C ARG A 232 -18.91 6.07 12.40
N GLY A 233 -17.74 6.66 12.23
CA GLY A 233 -16.48 6.17 12.80
C GLY A 233 -15.88 4.99 12.03
N GLU A 234 -16.41 4.62 10.86
CA GLU A 234 -15.86 3.54 10.05
C GLU A 234 -14.58 4.03 9.36
N LYS A 235 -13.50 3.26 9.53
CA LYS A 235 -12.20 3.57 8.94
C LYS A 235 -11.95 2.81 7.65
N ILE A 236 -11.24 3.46 6.73
CA ILE A 236 -10.67 2.88 5.52
C ILE A 236 -9.18 3.22 5.43
N PHE A 237 -8.41 2.36 4.77
CA PHE A 237 -6.96 2.40 4.79
C PHE A 237 -6.34 2.25 3.40
N LEU A 238 -5.20 2.89 3.16
CA LEU A 238 -4.33 2.58 2.02
C LEU A 238 -3.18 1.71 2.46
N LEU A 239 -2.80 0.76 1.61
CA LEU A 239 -1.75 -0.20 1.88
C LEU A 239 -0.61 -0.05 0.87
N PHE A 240 0.62 -0.28 1.32
CA PHE A 240 1.75 -0.52 0.44
C PHE A 240 2.52 -1.77 0.84
N GLN A 241 3.23 -2.34 -0.13
CA GLN A 241 3.99 -3.57 0.07
C GLN A 241 5.25 -3.64 -0.78
N GLY A 242 6.22 -4.42 -0.29
CA GLY A 242 7.23 -5.09 -1.12
C GLY A 242 6.74 -6.48 -1.54
N ASN A 243 7.63 -7.30 -2.10
CA ASN A 243 7.33 -8.68 -2.47
C ASN A 243 8.58 -9.55 -2.35
N THR A 244 8.44 -10.86 -2.54
CA THR A 244 9.55 -11.81 -2.63
C THR A 244 9.47 -12.55 -3.97
N PRO A 245 10.50 -12.50 -4.84
CA PRO A 245 11.74 -11.72 -4.75
C PRO A 245 11.54 -10.19 -4.70
N ALA A 246 12.61 -9.45 -4.42
CA ALA A 246 12.53 -8.00 -4.32
C ALA A 246 12.07 -7.35 -5.63
N GLN A 247 11.17 -6.39 -5.49
CA GLN A 247 10.62 -5.61 -6.58
C GLN A 247 10.26 -4.20 -6.08
N SER A 248 9.73 -3.37 -6.97
CA SER A 248 9.27 -2.03 -6.65
C SER A 248 8.24 -2.05 -5.51
N VAL A 249 8.49 -1.26 -4.47
CA VAL A 249 7.52 -1.02 -3.39
C VAL A 249 6.36 -0.21 -3.97
N HIS A 250 5.13 -0.63 -3.72
CA HIS A 250 3.97 -0.07 -4.43
C HIS A 250 2.73 0.05 -3.54
N LEU A 251 1.89 1.03 -3.86
CA LEU A 251 0.54 1.19 -3.32
C LEU A 251 -0.36 0.09 -3.89
N VAL A 252 -0.97 -0.70 -3.00
CA VAL A 252 -1.80 -1.83 -3.39
C VAL A 252 -3.19 -1.34 -3.81
N LYS A 253 -3.69 -1.91 -4.90
CA LYS A 253 -5.06 -1.70 -5.37
C LYS A 253 -6.00 -2.71 -4.70
N ASN A 254 -7.06 -2.22 -4.07
CA ASN A 254 -8.18 -3.08 -3.66
C ASN A 254 -8.95 -3.55 -4.89
N LEU A 255 -8.90 -4.86 -5.18
CA LEU A 255 -9.56 -5.47 -6.32
C LEU A 255 -10.98 -5.98 -5.99
N GLU A 256 -11.30 -6.10 -4.70
CA GLU A 256 -12.58 -6.64 -4.21
C GLU A 256 -13.65 -5.56 -4.03
N ASP A 257 -13.26 -4.28 -3.94
CA ASP A 257 -14.17 -3.14 -3.85
C ASP A 257 -13.82 -2.11 -4.94
N SER A 258 -14.45 -2.22 -6.10
CA SER A 258 -14.24 -1.30 -7.22
C SER A 258 -14.74 0.12 -6.94
N ASN A 259 -15.71 0.29 -6.05
CA ASN A 259 -16.31 1.58 -5.75
C ASN A 259 -15.43 2.43 -4.83
N ASN A 260 -14.69 1.79 -3.91
CA ASN A 260 -13.78 2.48 -2.99
C ASN A 260 -12.30 2.24 -3.30
N SER A 261 -11.96 1.49 -4.35
CA SER A 261 -10.57 1.20 -4.73
C SER A 261 -9.76 2.50 -4.88
N PRO A 262 -8.56 2.63 -4.26
CA PRO A 262 -7.74 1.56 -3.68
C PRO A 262 -7.91 1.34 -2.16
N TRP A 263 -8.93 1.92 -1.54
CA TRP A 263 -9.12 1.86 -0.08
C TRP A 263 -9.58 0.48 0.41
N TYR A 264 -9.08 0.10 1.59
CA TYR A 264 -9.37 -1.15 2.27
C TYR A 264 -10.16 -0.94 3.55
N LYS A 265 -11.14 -1.81 3.81
CA LYS A 265 -11.71 -2.00 5.13
C LYS A 265 -11.00 -3.18 5.79
N LEU A 266 -10.46 -2.97 6.98
CA LEU A 266 -9.71 -3.99 7.71
C LEU A 266 -10.50 -4.39 8.95
N LYS A 267 -10.59 -5.70 9.19
CA LYS A 267 -11.28 -6.31 10.34
C LYS A 267 -10.42 -7.42 10.91
N ASP A 268 -10.51 -7.65 12.21
CA ASP A 268 -9.83 -8.77 12.86
C ASP A 268 -10.35 -10.08 12.27
N ASP A 269 -9.44 -11.02 12.04
CA ASP A 269 -9.73 -12.40 11.64
C ASP A 269 -10.42 -12.57 10.28
N ALA A 270 -10.65 -11.49 9.54
CA ALA A 270 -11.27 -11.52 8.22
C ALA A 270 -10.28 -11.99 7.14
N ALA A 271 -10.82 -12.57 6.07
CA ALA A 271 -10.06 -12.80 4.86
C ALA A 271 -9.84 -11.48 4.10
N ILE A 272 -8.60 -11.13 3.79
CA ILE A 272 -8.23 -9.88 3.09
C ILE A 272 -7.34 -10.20 1.89
N SER A 273 -7.85 -9.88 0.69
CA SER A 273 -7.11 -10.00 -0.57
C SER A 273 -6.25 -8.77 -0.82
N VAL A 274 -4.94 -8.95 -1.02
CA VAL A 274 -3.97 -7.90 -1.24
C VAL A 274 -3.13 -8.25 -2.47
N SER A 275 -3.42 -7.59 -3.60
CA SER A 275 -2.85 -7.92 -4.91
C SER A 275 -3.08 -9.39 -5.30
N ASN A 276 -2.06 -10.24 -5.17
CA ASN A 276 -2.05 -11.64 -5.54
C ASN A 276 -1.90 -12.55 -4.30
N TYR A 277 -2.06 -11.99 -3.10
CA TYR A 277 -1.94 -12.70 -1.83
C TYR A 277 -3.25 -12.60 -1.04
N MET A 278 -3.68 -13.71 -0.43
CA MET A 278 -4.84 -13.75 0.46
C MET A 278 -4.39 -13.97 1.90
N PHE A 279 -4.69 -13.00 2.77
CA PHE A 279 -4.63 -13.21 4.21
C PHE A 279 -5.91 -13.93 4.63
N GLU A 280 -5.85 -15.21 4.97
CA GLU A 280 -7.04 -15.99 5.38
C GLU A 280 -7.64 -15.50 6.70
N SER A 281 -6.79 -15.02 7.61
CA SER A 281 -7.18 -14.46 8.90
C SER A 281 -6.30 -13.26 9.20
N ALA A 282 -6.86 -12.06 9.09
CA ALA A 282 -6.14 -10.81 9.26
C ALA A 282 -5.68 -10.61 10.71
N LYS A 283 -4.36 -10.42 10.88
CA LYS A 283 -3.71 -10.06 12.14
C LYS A 283 -2.91 -8.79 11.93
N PHE A 284 -2.85 -7.94 12.96
CA PHE A 284 -2.18 -6.65 12.87
C PHE A 284 -1.10 -6.46 13.92
N VAL A 285 -0.03 -5.76 13.56
CA VAL A 285 1.09 -5.41 14.43
C VAL A 285 1.53 -3.96 14.24
N ARG A 286 2.22 -3.40 15.24
CA ARG A 286 2.74 -2.02 15.23
C ARG A 286 4.21 -1.99 15.66
N PHE A 287 5.00 -1.15 15.00
CA PHE A 287 6.37 -0.84 15.45
C PHE A 287 6.39 -0.29 16.87
N LYS A 288 7.47 -0.58 17.60
CA LYS A 288 7.71 -0.01 18.93
C LYS A 288 8.03 1.49 18.83
#